data_AF-A0A967PBL3-F1
#
_entry.id   AF-A0A967PBL3-F1
#
_cell.length_a   1.000
_cell.length_b   1.000
_cell.length_c   1.000
_cell.angle_alpha   90.00
_cell.angle_beta   90.00
_cell.angle_gamma   90.00
#
_symmetry.space_group_name_H-M   'P 1'
#
loop_
_entity.id
_entity.type
_entity.pdbx_description
1 polymer ?
#
loop_
_entity_poly.entity_id
_entity_poly.type
_entity_poly.pdbx_seq_one_letter_code
_entity_poly.pdbx_strand_id
1 'polypeptide(L)'
;QLSPEERLLRAIFGDKAGDVKDTSLKASPGVNGTVIDVKMLVSRVAEKDERAKSIEDFEVTKLKQDRDDEIKILKEDSVDKIKTKLSGKTSASKLNVNRKAVLKPGDTITDEILDTIPFEKLADISVKESESIEHEVKKVIERTLEQTDLIKMVYDNKLTKISKPDELPPGVLKVVKVYVAVKRKLSVG
;
A
#
# COMPACT_ATOMS: atom_id res chain seq x y z
N GLN A 1 43.15 30.09 -12.71
CA GLN A 1 43.09 31.36 -11.96
C GLN A 1 41.82 32.06 -12.42
N LEU A 2 40.86 32.37 -11.54
CA LEU A 2 39.58 32.99 -11.93
C LEU A 2 39.83 34.41 -12.48
N SER A 3 39.12 34.74 -13.56
CA SER A 3 39.12 36.08 -14.15
C SER A 3 38.64 37.13 -13.13
N PRO A 4 39.02 38.41 -13.30
CA PRO A 4 38.50 39.50 -12.47
C PRO A 4 36.96 39.54 -12.40
N GLU A 5 36.29 39.23 -13.52
CA GLU A 5 34.84 39.19 -13.66
C GLU A 5 34.20 38.06 -12.85
N GLU A 6 34.73 36.84 -12.96
CA GLU A 6 34.25 35.69 -12.16
C GLU A 6 34.52 35.88 -10.67
N ARG A 7 35.62 36.54 -10.31
CA ARG A 7 35.95 36.86 -8.91
C ARG A 7 34.96 37.87 -8.32
N LEU A 8 34.57 38.89 -9.10
CA LEU A 8 33.56 39.86 -8.68
C LEU A 8 32.19 39.19 -8.55
N LEU A 9 31.78 38.38 -9.52
CA LEU A 9 30.51 37.66 -9.47
C LEU A 9 30.46 36.68 -8.29
N ARG A 10 31.55 35.96 -8.02
CA ARG A 10 31.65 35.07 -6.84
C ARG A 10 31.64 35.83 -5.52
N ALA A 11 32.17 37.05 -5.46
CA ALA A 11 32.08 37.88 -4.26
C ALA A 11 30.65 38.39 -3.98
N ILE A 12 29.87 38.68 -5.03
CA ILE A 12 28.49 39.17 -4.92
C ILE A 12 27.50 38.01 -4.68
N PHE A 13 27.64 36.91 -5.43
CA PHE A 13 26.67 35.81 -5.46
C PHE A 13 27.16 34.52 -4.75
N GLY A 14 28.38 34.52 -4.21
CA GLY A 14 28.99 33.35 -3.59
C GLY A 14 29.30 32.24 -4.60
N ASP A 15 29.33 31.00 -4.13
CA ASP A 15 29.63 29.82 -4.97
C ASP A 15 28.59 29.55 -6.07
N LYS A 16 27.46 30.26 -6.07
CA LYS A 16 26.44 30.20 -7.13
C LYS A 16 26.87 30.90 -8.43
N ALA A 17 27.94 31.70 -8.41
CA ALA A 17 28.54 32.30 -9.60
C ALA A 17 29.56 31.41 -10.31
N GLY A 18 29.70 30.14 -9.89
CA GLY A 18 30.49 29.17 -10.65
C GLY A 18 29.94 28.98 -12.07
N ASP A 19 30.81 28.57 -13.00
CA ASP A 19 30.43 28.24 -14.37
C ASP A 19 29.49 27.02 -14.37
N VAL A 20 28.18 27.26 -14.49
CA VAL A 20 27.16 26.20 -14.56
C VAL A 20 26.73 26.06 -16.01
N LYS A 21 27.01 24.89 -16.59
CA LYS A 21 26.52 24.53 -17.92
C LYS A 21 25.22 23.74 -17.82
N ASP A 22 24.22 24.13 -18.60
CA ASP A 22 22.98 23.36 -18.73
C ASP A 22 23.25 22.02 -19.44
N THR A 23 23.05 20.92 -18.72
CA THR A 23 23.15 19.54 -19.21
C THR A 23 21.81 18.80 -19.10
N SER A 24 20.70 19.55 -19.04
CA SER A 24 19.35 18.99 -18.89
C SER A 24 18.97 18.04 -20.04
N LEU A 25 18.25 16.98 -19.70
CA LEU A 25 17.68 16.05 -20.68
C LEU A 25 16.56 16.76 -21.47
N LYS A 26 16.66 16.74 -22.80
CA LYS A 26 15.65 17.27 -23.72
C LYS A 26 15.01 16.13 -24.51
N ALA A 27 13.74 16.32 -24.88
CA ALA A 27 13.05 15.37 -25.75
C ALA A 27 13.79 15.24 -27.09
N SER A 28 13.86 14.02 -27.62
CA SER A 28 14.44 13.78 -28.95
C SER A 28 13.61 14.48 -30.03
N PRO A 29 14.25 15.00 -31.10
CA PRO A 29 13.53 15.64 -32.19
C PRO A 29 12.45 14.73 -32.80
N GLY A 30 11.27 15.28 -33.06
CA GLY A 30 10.15 14.57 -33.69
C GLY A 30 9.32 13.68 -32.75
N VAL A 31 9.66 13.60 -31.46
CA VAL A 31 8.85 12.89 -30.45
C VAL A 31 7.88 13.86 -29.79
N ASN A 32 6.58 13.64 -30.02
CA ASN A 32 5.50 14.34 -29.33
C ASN A 32 4.63 13.32 -28.58
N GLY A 33 4.36 13.55 -27.31
CA GLY A 33 3.60 12.61 -26.49
C GLY A 33 3.20 13.17 -25.14
N THR A 34 2.57 12.33 -24.32
CA THR A 34 2.14 12.65 -22.97
C THR A 34 3.01 11.91 -21.96
N VAL A 35 3.52 12.61 -20.95
CA VAL A 35 4.22 11.97 -19.83
C VAL A 35 3.19 11.16 -19.04
N ILE A 36 3.42 9.85 -18.96
CA ILE A 36 2.52 8.92 -18.26
C ILE A 36 3.03 8.56 -16.88
N ASP A 37 4.35 8.55 -16.69
CA ASP A 37 4.98 8.15 -15.43
C ASP A 37 6.39 8.75 -15.31
N VAL A 38 6.82 8.98 -14.07
CA VAL A 38 8.15 9.48 -13.73
C VAL A 38 8.69 8.68 -12.55
N LYS A 39 9.76 7.94 -12.78
CA LYS A 39 10.45 7.18 -11.74
C LYS A 39 11.76 7.87 -11.37
N MET A 40 11.94 8.14 -10.08
CA MET A 40 13.19 8.70 -9.56
C MET A 40 13.90 7.66 -8.70
N LEU A 41 15.13 7.34 -9.10
CA LEU A 41 16.02 6.44 -8.38
C LEU A 41 17.10 7.27 -7.69
N VAL A 42 17.28 7.08 -6.40
CA VAL A 42 18.24 7.85 -5.59
C VAL A 42 19.24 6.90 -4.95
N SER A 43 20.53 7.21 -5.12
CA SER A 43 21.61 6.45 -4.49
C SER A 43 21.60 6.64 -2.97
N ARG A 44 22.14 5.66 -2.22
CA ARG A 44 22.28 5.71 -0.75
C ARG A 44 23.00 6.96 -0.24
N VAL A 45 23.89 7.53 -1.05
CA VAL A 45 24.77 8.66 -0.66
C VAL A 45 24.05 10.00 -0.83
N ALA A 46 22.95 10.05 -1.59
CA ALA A 46 22.23 11.27 -1.90
C ALA A 46 20.94 11.39 -1.07
N GLU A 47 20.62 12.60 -0.62
CA GLU A 47 19.36 12.85 0.06
C GLU A 47 18.17 12.87 -0.92
N LYS A 48 17.03 12.35 -0.46
CA LYS A 48 15.77 12.42 -1.22
C LYS A 48 15.26 13.86 -1.22
N ASP A 49 14.98 14.40 -2.40
CA ASP A 49 14.31 15.70 -2.55
C ASP A 49 12.83 15.61 -2.20
N GLU A 50 12.18 16.76 -2.00
CA GLU A 50 10.75 16.84 -1.69
C GLU A 50 9.90 16.10 -2.75
N ARG A 51 10.31 16.19 -4.01
CA ARG A 51 9.61 15.50 -5.10
C ARG A 51 9.74 13.98 -4.98
N ALA A 52 10.91 13.43 -4.65
CA ALA A 52 11.08 11.98 -4.46
C ALA A 52 10.27 11.49 -3.27
N LYS A 53 10.32 12.22 -2.15
CA LYS A 53 9.51 11.91 -0.96
C LYS A 53 8.02 11.88 -1.30
N SER A 54 7.53 12.89 -2.03
CA SER A 54 6.11 12.95 -2.41
C SER A 54 5.65 11.77 -3.28
N ILE A 55 6.51 11.29 -4.19
CA ILE A 55 6.19 10.14 -5.04
C ILE A 55 6.19 8.84 -4.22
N GLU A 56 7.20 8.67 -3.37
CA GLU A 56 7.30 7.51 -2.48
C GLU A 56 6.13 7.45 -1.48
N ASP A 57 5.79 8.57 -0.84
CA ASP A 57 4.68 8.66 0.10
C ASP A 57 3.34 8.35 -0.58
N PHE A 58 3.17 8.78 -1.83
CA PHE A 58 1.99 8.46 -2.63
C PHE A 58 1.90 6.96 -2.92
N GLU A 59 3.00 6.34 -3.37
CA GLU A 59 3.05 4.90 -3.63
C GLU A 59 2.81 4.07 -2.35
N VAL A 60 3.42 4.48 -1.23
CA VAL A 60 3.25 3.84 0.08
C VAL A 60 1.79 3.95 0.55
N THR A 61 1.19 5.13 0.42
CA THR A 61 -0.22 5.35 0.80
C THR A 61 -1.15 4.48 -0.04
N LYS A 62 -0.92 4.43 -1.36
CA LYS A 62 -1.70 3.59 -2.27
C LYS A 62 -1.60 2.11 -1.90
N LEU A 63 -0.38 1.59 -1.68
CA LEU A 63 -0.20 0.19 -1.29
C LEU A 63 -0.82 -0.14 0.07
N LYS A 64 -0.83 0.80 1.02
CA LYS A 64 -1.52 0.61 2.30
C LYS A 64 -3.03 0.53 2.13
N GLN A 65 -3.60 1.41 1.30
CA GLN A 65 -5.02 1.38 0.96
C GLN A 65 -5.39 0.05 0.28
N ASP A 66 -4.64 -0.35 -0.75
CA ASP A 66 -4.86 -1.62 -1.46
C ASP A 66 -4.81 -2.82 -0.49
N ARG A 67 -3.84 -2.84 0.43
CA ARG A 67 -3.73 -3.88 1.48
C ARG A 67 -4.95 -3.90 2.40
N ASP A 68 -5.35 -2.74 2.90
CA ASP A 68 -6.43 -2.62 3.88
C ASP A 68 -7.78 -2.98 3.24
N ASP A 69 -7.99 -2.59 1.97
CA ASP A 69 -9.14 -2.98 1.18
C ASP A 69 -9.16 -4.49 0.90
N GLU A 70 -8.01 -5.09 0.55
CA GLU A 70 -7.90 -6.54 0.32
C GLU A 70 -8.20 -7.35 1.60
N ILE A 71 -7.68 -6.91 2.75
CA ILE A 71 -7.99 -7.53 4.05
C ILE A 71 -9.47 -7.36 4.40
N LYS A 72 -10.03 -6.17 4.13
CA LYS A 72 -11.44 -5.89 4.42
C LYS A 72 -12.36 -6.79 3.61
N ILE A 73 -12.16 -6.88 2.29
CA ILE A 73 -12.94 -7.74 1.40
C ILE A 73 -12.86 -9.20 1.84
N LEU A 74 -11.67 -9.68 2.21
CA LEU A 74 -11.48 -11.04 2.69
C LEU A 74 -12.24 -11.31 3.99
N LYS A 75 -12.21 -10.36 4.94
CA LYS A 75 -12.97 -10.46 6.20
C LYS A 75 -14.47 -10.43 5.95
N GLU A 76 -14.97 -9.54 5.09
CA GLU A 76 -16.38 -9.43 4.75
C GLU A 76 -16.93 -10.73 4.11
N ASP A 77 -16.24 -11.28 3.11
CA ASP A 77 -16.61 -12.57 2.49
C ASP A 77 -16.63 -13.72 3.50
N SER A 78 -15.69 -13.71 4.45
CA SER A 78 -15.63 -14.71 5.52
C SER A 78 -16.77 -14.55 6.53
N VAL A 79 -17.14 -13.31 6.87
CA VAL A 79 -18.30 -13.01 7.72
C VAL A 79 -19.58 -13.47 7.04
N ASP A 80 -19.78 -13.22 5.75
CA ASP A 80 -20.98 -13.64 5.03
C ASP A 80 -21.12 -15.18 5.01
N LYS A 81 -20.01 -15.90 4.83
CA LYS A 81 -19.96 -17.37 4.97
C LYS A 81 -20.29 -17.86 6.38
N ILE A 82 -19.95 -17.09 7.40
CA ILE A 82 -20.26 -17.41 8.79
C ILE A 82 -21.73 -17.09 9.09
N LYS A 83 -22.25 -15.94 8.63
CA LYS A 83 -23.65 -15.52 8.77
C LYS A 83 -24.60 -16.57 8.22
N THR A 84 -24.38 -17.02 6.99
CA THR A 84 -25.20 -18.10 6.38
C THR A 84 -25.24 -19.39 7.20
N LYS A 85 -24.21 -19.65 8.02
CA LYS A 85 -24.15 -20.82 8.90
C LYS A 85 -24.70 -20.57 10.30
N LEU A 86 -24.67 -19.35 10.81
CA LEU A 86 -25.04 -19.01 12.19
C LEU A 86 -26.40 -18.31 12.31
N SER A 87 -26.91 -17.70 11.23
CA SER A 87 -28.19 -16.99 11.23
C SER A 87 -29.34 -17.93 11.59
N GLY A 88 -30.15 -17.54 12.59
CA GLY A 88 -31.31 -18.31 13.04
C GLY A 88 -31.01 -19.45 14.02
N LYS A 89 -29.74 -19.61 14.43
CA LYS A 89 -29.33 -20.59 15.44
C LYS A 89 -29.41 -20.06 16.85
N THR A 90 -29.51 -20.98 17.81
CA THR A 90 -29.59 -20.64 19.24
C THR A 90 -28.22 -20.68 19.89
N SER A 91 -27.83 -19.60 20.57
CA SER A 91 -26.57 -19.55 21.30
C SER A 91 -26.56 -20.54 22.48
N ALA A 92 -25.47 -21.29 22.62
CA ALA A 92 -25.26 -22.20 23.76
C ALA A 92 -24.59 -21.49 24.94
N SER A 93 -23.73 -20.52 24.67
CA SER A 93 -22.88 -19.85 25.65
C SER A 93 -23.09 -18.34 25.66
N LYS A 94 -22.66 -17.70 26.75
CA LYS A 94 -22.63 -16.24 26.85
C LYS A 94 -21.39 -15.71 26.14
N LEU A 95 -21.56 -14.85 25.14
CA LEU A 95 -20.45 -14.15 24.51
C LEU A 95 -20.35 -12.72 25.03
N ASN A 96 -19.17 -12.36 25.54
CA ASN A 96 -18.85 -11.00 25.94
C ASN A 96 -17.87 -10.38 24.95
N VAL A 97 -18.24 -9.22 24.40
CA VAL A 97 -17.36 -8.38 23.60
C VAL A 97 -17.12 -7.10 24.37
N ASN A 98 -15.86 -6.73 24.61
CA ASN A 98 -15.49 -5.49 25.30
C ASN A 98 -16.24 -5.26 26.63
N ARG A 99 -16.34 -6.31 27.45
CA ARG A 99 -17.05 -6.34 28.75
C ARG A 99 -18.58 -6.15 28.67
N LYS A 100 -19.17 -6.09 27.47
CA LYS A 100 -20.62 -6.13 27.25
C LYS A 100 -21.04 -7.52 26.81
N ALA A 101 -22.10 -8.04 27.41
CA ALA A 101 -22.70 -9.31 26.99
C ALA A 101 -23.49 -9.06 25.72
N VAL A 102 -23.02 -9.62 24.60
CA VAL A 102 -23.64 -9.46 23.28
C VAL A 102 -24.61 -10.62 23.01
N LEU A 103 -24.29 -11.82 23.49
CA LEU A 103 -25.17 -12.99 23.44
C LEU A 103 -25.33 -13.57 24.84
N LYS A 104 -26.57 -13.90 25.23
CA LYS A 104 -26.88 -14.75 26.40
C LYS A 104 -27.24 -16.15 25.91
N PRO A 105 -27.05 -17.19 26.75
CA PRO A 105 -27.42 -18.55 26.38
C PRO A 105 -28.92 -18.66 26.11
N GLY A 106 -29.30 -19.14 24.94
CA GLY A 106 -30.69 -19.25 24.50
C GLY A 106 -31.19 -18.12 23.59
N ASP A 107 -30.38 -17.08 23.37
CA ASP A 107 -30.71 -16.01 22.42
C ASP A 107 -30.56 -16.52 20.97
N THR A 108 -31.40 -16.00 20.07
CA THR A 108 -31.28 -16.25 18.62
C THR A 108 -30.19 -15.38 18.01
N ILE A 109 -29.32 -15.99 17.21
CA ILE A 109 -28.26 -15.28 16.52
C ILE A 109 -28.85 -14.60 15.27
N THR A 110 -28.85 -13.27 15.27
CA THR A 110 -29.25 -12.44 14.12
C THR A 110 -28.03 -11.83 13.44
N ASP A 111 -28.17 -11.46 12.18
CA ASP A 111 -27.09 -10.87 11.39
C ASP A 111 -26.61 -9.54 12.00
N GLU A 112 -27.53 -8.75 12.58
CA GLU A 112 -27.23 -7.51 13.29
C GLU A 112 -26.30 -7.72 14.49
N ILE A 113 -26.48 -8.83 15.22
CA ILE A 113 -25.62 -9.19 16.34
C ILE A 113 -24.24 -9.59 15.82
N LEU A 114 -24.17 -10.36 14.73
CA LEU A 114 -22.92 -10.79 14.12
C LEU A 114 -22.09 -9.60 13.60
N ASP A 115 -22.73 -8.54 13.10
CA ASP A 115 -22.05 -7.32 12.65
C ASP A 115 -21.42 -6.49 13.78
N THR A 116 -21.95 -6.61 15.00
CA THR A 116 -21.37 -5.92 16.17
C THR A 116 -20.18 -6.66 16.79
N ILE A 117 -19.99 -7.94 16.45
CA ILE A 117 -18.94 -8.77 17.02
C ILE A 117 -17.66 -8.62 16.19
N PRO A 118 -16.50 -8.31 16.81
CA PRO A 118 -15.22 -8.33 16.12
C PRO A 118 -14.96 -9.68 15.45
N PHE A 119 -14.38 -9.66 14.26
CA PHE A 119 -14.12 -10.85 13.44
C PHE A 119 -13.44 -11.99 14.24
N GLU A 120 -12.46 -11.63 15.08
CA GLU A 120 -11.68 -12.58 15.86
C GLU A 120 -12.52 -13.28 16.96
N LYS A 121 -13.61 -12.63 17.40
CA LYS A 121 -14.52 -13.13 18.43
C LYS A 121 -15.69 -13.95 17.89
N LEU A 122 -15.84 -14.04 16.57
CA LEU A 122 -16.83 -14.92 15.96
C LEU A 122 -16.48 -16.41 16.17
N ALA A 123 -15.21 -16.74 16.38
CA ALA A 123 -14.76 -18.11 16.68
C ALA A 123 -15.21 -18.60 18.06
N ASP A 124 -15.48 -17.68 18.98
CA ASP A 124 -15.88 -17.96 20.36
C ASP A 124 -17.41 -18.19 20.49
N ILE A 125 -18.18 -18.09 19.39
CA ILE A 125 -19.63 -18.33 19.38
C ILE A 125 -19.91 -19.83 19.48
N SER A 126 -20.65 -20.23 20.51
CA SER A 126 -21.15 -21.60 20.65
C SER A 126 -22.64 -21.69 20.28
N VAL A 127 -23.03 -22.75 19.58
CA VAL A 127 -24.40 -23.01 19.10
C VAL A 127 -24.97 -24.29 19.69
N LYS A 128 -26.25 -24.28 20.08
CA LYS A 128 -26.90 -25.46 20.70
C LYS A 128 -27.18 -26.59 19.72
N GLU A 129 -27.39 -26.29 18.43
CA GLU A 129 -27.85 -27.31 17.48
C GLU A 129 -26.74 -28.28 17.06
N SER A 130 -25.47 -27.85 16.94
CA SER A 130 -24.40 -28.74 16.50
C SER A 130 -22.99 -28.19 16.68
N GLU A 131 -22.11 -29.03 17.23
CA GLU A 131 -20.66 -28.80 17.38
C GLU A 131 -19.92 -28.78 16.03
N SER A 132 -20.48 -29.40 14.98
CA SER A 132 -19.85 -29.42 13.65
C SER A 132 -19.77 -28.03 13.01
N ILE A 133 -20.80 -27.20 13.24
CA ILE A 133 -20.84 -25.82 12.77
C ILE A 133 -19.79 -24.97 13.48
N GLU A 134 -19.56 -25.19 14.77
CA GLU A 134 -18.52 -24.50 15.53
C GLU A 134 -17.13 -24.79 14.94
N HIS A 135 -16.83 -26.07 14.64
CA HIS A 135 -15.58 -26.44 14.01
C HIS A 135 -15.42 -25.81 12.61
N GLU A 136 -16.48 -25.77 11.81
CA GLU A 136 -16.43 -25.16 10.49
C GLU A 136 -16.19 -23.64 10.55
N VAL A 137 -16.87 -22.93 11.47
CA VAL A 137 -16.69 -21.50 11.70
C VAL A 137 -15.25 -21.22 12.14
N LYS A 138 -14.75 -22.00 13.10
CA LYS A 138 -13.36 -21.88 13.57
C LYS A 138 -12.35 -22.08 12.43
N LYS A 139 -12.56 -23.09 11.59
CA LYS A 139 -11.71 -23.36 10.43
C LYS A 139 -11.72 -22.22 9.39
N VAL A 140 -12.89 -21.60 9.16
CA VAL A 140 -12.99 -20.43 8.26
C VAL A 140 -12.20 -19.26 8.82
N ILE A 141 -12.30 -19.00 10.12
CA ILE A 141 -11.59 -17.89 10.78
C ILE A 141 -10.08 -18.13 10.78
N GLU A 142 -9.62 -19.31 11.18
CA GLU A 142 -8.19 -19.68 11.16
C GLU A 142 -7.58 -19.46 9.77
N ARG A 143 -8.23 -19.98 8.73
CA ARG A 143 -7.80 -19.80 7.33
C ARG A 143 -7.76 -18.31 6.93
N THR A 144 -8.73 -17.53 7.36
CA THR A 144 -8.82 -16.10 7.04
C THR A 144 -7.70 -15.31 7.72
N LEU A 145 -7.36 -15.65 8.97
CA LEU A 145 -6.25 -15.05 9.69
C LEU A 145 -4.91 -15.37 9.03
N GLU A 146 -4.68 -16.63 8.66
CA GLU A 146 -3.49 -17.04 7.91
C GLU A 146 -3.36 -16.28 6.59
N GLN A 147 -4.45 -16.16 5.82
CA GLN A 147 -4.46 -15.40 4.57
C GLN A 147 -4.21 -13.90 4.81
N THR A 148 -4.80 -13.33 5.86
CA THR A 148 -4.58 -11.93 6.25
C THR A 148 -3.10 -11.68 6.56
N ASP A 149 -2.45 -12.59 7.29
CA ASP A 149 -1.04 -12.44 7.64
C ASP A 149 -0.11 -12.66 6.45
N LEU A 150 -0.46 -13.56 5.52
CA LEU A 150 0.24 -13.67 4.24
C LEU A 150 0.12 -12.37 3.42
N ILE A 151 -1.07 -11.78 3.34
CA ILE A 151 -1.30 -10.50 2.66
C ILE A 151 -0.41 -9.43 3.28
N LYS A 152 -0.46 -9.25 4.61
CA LYS A 152 0.40 -8.28 5.31
C LYS A 152 1.88 -8.50 4.99
N MET A 153 2.37 -9.73 5.07
CA MET A 153 3.76 -10.07 4.77
C MET A 153 4.15 -9.69 3.33
N VAL A 154 3.27 -9.95 2.35
CA VAL A 154 3.51 -9.59 0.95
C VAL A 154 3.58 -8.07 0.78
N TYR A 155 2.67 -7.31 1.41
CA TYR A 155 2.69 -5.84 1.32
C TYR A 155 3.87 -5.24 2.08
N ASP A 156 4.25 -5.77 3.24
CA ASP A 156 5.44 -5.32 3.96
C ASP A 156 6.72 -5.55 3.13
N ASN A 157 6.80 -6.67 2.41
CA ASN A 157 7.86 -6.92 1.45
C ASN A 157 7.84 -5.94 0.26
N LYS A 158 6.67 -5.48 -0.20
CA LYS A 158 6.56 -4.44 -1.23
C LYS A 158 6.99 -3.07 -0.68
N LEU A 159 6.55 -2.70 0.52
CA LEU A 159 6.89 -1.44 1.18
C LEU A 159 8.39 -1.32 1.46
N THR A 160 9.00 -2.40 1.95
CA THR A 160 10.46 -2.45 2.17
C THR A 160 11.25 -2.33 0.87
N LYS A 161 10.73 -2.82 -0.25
CA LYS A 161 11.37 -2.63 -1.57
C LYS A 161 11.32 -1.18 -2.04
N ILE A 162 10.25 -0.45 -1.77
CA ILE A 162 10.11 0.97 -2.13
C ILE A 162 11.04 1.85 -1.28
N SER A 163 11.13 1.56 0.01
CA SER A 163 11.94 2.36 0.92
C SER A 163 13.45 2.15 0.73
N LYS A 164 13.85 0.95 0.28
CA LYS A 164 15.25 0.60 0.05
C LYS A 164 15.87 1.52 -1.02
N PRO A 165 17.05 2.13 -0.74
CA PRO A 165 17.77 2.91 -1.74
C PRO A 165 18.16 2.07 -2.95
N ASP A 166 18.14 2.69 -4.13
CA ASP A 166 18.50 2.03 -5.37
C ASP A 166 20.02 1.85 -5.50
N GLU A 167 20.43 0.76 -6.14
CA GLU A 167 21.82 0.55 -6.52
C GLU A 167 22.08 1.20 -7.87
N LEU A 168 22.87 2.27 -7.83
CA LEU A 168 23.27 3.04 -9.01
C LEU A 168 24.77 2.84 -9.30
N PRO A 169 25.21 2.98 -10.57
CA PRO A 169 26.62 2.95 -10.92
C PRO A 169 27.43 3.98 -10.11
N PRO A 170 28.73 3.72 -9.86
CA PRO A 170 29.57 4.64 -9.10
C PRO A 170 29.62 6.02 -9.76
N GLY A 171 29.50 7.07 -8.96
CA GLY A 171 29.45 8.46 -9.42
C GLY A 171 28.05 8.97 -9.80
N VAL A 172 27.03 8.12 -9.86
CA VAL A 172 25.65 8.52 -10.14
C VAL A 172 24.89 8.74 -8.83
N LEU A 173 24.48 9.97 -8.56
CA LEU A 173 23.71 10.33 -7.35
C LEU A 173 22.22 10.03 -7.51
N LYS A 174 21.66 10.34 -8.68
CA LYS A 174 20.23 10.23 -8.98
C LYS A 174 20.01 9.90 -10.45
N VAL A 175 19.01 9.07 -10.73
CA VAL A 175 18.52 8.79 -12.09
C VAL A 175 17.04 9.13 -12.16
N VAL A 176 16.65 9.95 -13.12
CA VAL A 176 15.24 10.27 -13.39
C VAL A 176 14.86 9.61 -14.71
N LYS A 177 13.88 8.70 -14.66
CA LYS A 177 13.30 8.05 -15.85
C LYS A 177 11.93 8.66 -16.11
N VAL A 178 11.73 9.18 -17.31
CA VAL A 178 10.45 9.76 -17.76
C VAL A 178 9.88 8.87 -18.85
N TYR A 179 8.66 8.37 -18.63
CA TYR A 179 7.95 7.55 -19.61
C TYR A 179 6.97 8.43 -20.38
N VAL A 180 7.10 8.41 -21.71
CA VAL A 180 6.30 9.23 -22.62
C VAL A 180 5.51 8.32 -23.55
N ALA A 181 4.19 8.42 -23.51
CA ALA A 181 3.30 7.75 -24.45
C ALA A 181 3.16 8.57 -25.73
N VAL A 182 3.47 7.95 -26.87
CA VAL A 182 3.42 8.55 -28.20
C VAL A 182 2.36 7.85 -29.03
N LYS A 183 1.42 8.60 -29.60
CA LYS A 183 0.45 8.08 -30.58
C LYS A 183 0.99 8.30 -31.99
N ARG A 184 1.29 7.22 -32.70
CA ARG A 184 1.71 7.29 -34.11
C ARG A 184 0.52 7.02 -35.02
N LYS A 185 0.32 7.89 -36.00
CA LYS A 185 -0.61 7.64 -37.10
C LYS A 185 0.08 6.76 -38.14
N LEU A 186 -0.69 5.94 -38.84
CA LEU A 186 -0.21 5.23 -40.02
C LEU A 186 0.29 6.27 -41.04
N SER A 187 1.54 6.13 -41.47
CA SER A 187 2.13 6.90 -42.55
C SER A 187 2.40 5.96 -43.71
N VAL A 188 2.11 6.41 -44.93
CA VAL A 188 2.56 5.71 -46.14
C VAL A 188 4.08 5.85 -46.20
N GLY A 189 4.76 4.70 -46.23
CA GLY A 189 6.19 4.58 -46.53
C GLY A 189 6.35 4.09 -47.94
#